data_AF-A0A822F1K6-F1
#
_entry.id   AF-A0A822F1K6-F1
#
_cell.length_a   1.000
_cell.length_b   1.000
_cell.length_c   1.000
_cell.angle_alpha   90.00
_cell.angle_beta   90.00
_cell.angle_gamma   90.00
#
_symmetry.space_group_name_H-M   'P 1'
#
loop_
_entity.id
_entity.type
_entity.pdbx_description
1 polymer ?
#
loop_
_entity_poly.entity_id
_entity_poly.type
_entity_poly.pdbx_seq_one_letter_code
_entity_poly.pdbx_strand_id
1 'polypeptide(L)'
;MITAAYLSKYFKRITIIESDDVLSDTFNKSTPNEILDYRCRLESPTSIGRSGVSQIYQIHLLPGEGFKIFNELFPHLTDKLKNEYNVRTYAIKSEVMMIINGNVLNQNLPEDMEWLGIDRFTLEIALRKELCLQYSNQIEWICNARAIQLIVDRSANIVQGVKYRLKQHVNSQLLDIYGDFIVDCSGRNTSSIKWLKESFNLIVPTEQIHFGSGYVSFIGERFKTEHPSLDSISIFLCNANSPDNNTGCFIAPIRVIKTNDENSLGNLSTITVHCVNSEFPPNDSYENLLEWAKDHLNSGFNSILKSTKVCSPLVPYRRAIDDRKYVELLGKKWPHNYILLGDAMCTFNPQYGQGMTHALRHARELGRIFNEHCHKLEDISYIFNRRASVITEECWLASTTNDWKTPTLKIIKTDKNGEIRTYQRGNDSDTTHHPEPQVPLMIKFLQWYNHWFLLCAAKSGQLSTDFVRVINQHCNPFILMKPTTLIQ
;
A
#
# COMPACT_ATOMS: atom_id res chain seq x y z
N MET A 1 6.22 -7.61 10.53
CA MET A 1 5.51 -8.91 10.64
C MET A 1 5.89 -9.87 9.52
N ILE A 2 5.49 -9.65 8.27
CA ILE A 2 5.82 -10.54 7.13
C ILE A 2 7.33 -10.85 7.04
N THR A 3 8.18 -9.83 7.12
CA THR A 3 9.64 -10.02 7.11
C THR A 3 10.13 -10.90 8.26
N ALA A 4 9.53 -10.78 9.46
CA ALA A 4 9.92 -11.58 10.61
C ALA A 4 9.62 -13.07 10.38
N ALA A 5 8.50 -13.43 9.74
CA ALA A 5 8.21 -14.81 9.38
C ALA A 5 9.30 -15.39 8.44
N TYR A 6 9.76 -14.62 7.45
CA TYR A 6 10.85 -15.05 6.58
C TYR A 6 12.17 -15.19 7.35
N LEU A 7 12.53 -14.19 8.15
CA LEU A 7 13.77 -14.19 8.93
C LEU A 7 13.80 -15.30 9.99
N SER A 8 12.65 -15.77 10.46
CA SER A 8 12.54 -16.84 11.47
C SER A 8 13.13 -18.15 10.96
N LYS A 9 13.31 -18.32 9.64
CA LYS A 9 13.98 -19.47 9.05
C LYS A 9 15.52 -19.41 9.15
N TYR A 10 16.08 -18.22 9.37
CA TYR A 10 17.53 -17.97 9.27
C TYR A 10 18.15 -17.44 10.57
N PHE A 11 17.36 -16.82 11.45
CA PHE A 11 17.84 -16.23 12.71
C PHE A 11 17.23 -16.93 13.91
N LYS A 12 18.05 -17.28 14.91
CA LYS A 12 17.58 -17.95 16.15
C LYS A 12 16.67 -17.06 17.01
N ARG A 13 16.80 -15.73 16.87
CA ARG A 13 16.02 -14.74 17.62
C ARG A 13 15.75 -13.54 16.72
N ILE A 14 14.54 -13.01 16.81
CA ILE A 14 14.11 -11.81 16.11
C ILE A 14 13.44 -10.90 17.13
N THR A 15 13.86 -9.65 17.22
CA THR A 15 13.19 -8.65 18.04
C THR A 15 12.48 -7.64 17.14
N ILE A 16 11.17 -7.48 17.35
CA ILE A 16 10.35 -6.49 16.65
C ILE A 16 10.13 -5.31 17.57
N ILE A 17 10.65 -4.14 17.19
CA ILE A 17 10.34 -2.86 17.85
C ILE A 17 9.21 -2.21 17.07
N GLU A 18 8.13 -1.87 17.76
CA GLU A 18 7.00 -1.17 17.16
C GLU A 18 6.42 -0.09 18.06
N SER A 19 5.98 0.99 17.43
CA SER A 19 5.46 2.16 18.14
C SER A 19 4.16 1.88 18.86
N ASP A 20 3.42 0.86 18.43
CA ASP A 20 2.06 0.62 18.87
C ASP A 20 1.99 -0.70 19.63
N ASP A 21 0.95 -0.89 20.42
CA ASP A 21 0.63 -2.18 21.00
C ASP A 21 -0.66 -2.73 20.41
N VAL A 22 -0.53 -3.33 19.23
CA VAL A 22 -1.62 -3.95 18.45
C VAL A 22 -2.31 -5.10 19.20
N LEU A 23 -1.58 -5.84 20.04
CA LEU A 23 -2.12 -6.83 20.97
C LEU A 23 -1.97 -6.36 22.42
N SER A 24 -2.43 -5.15 22.73
CA SER A 24 -2.79 -4.88 24.12
C SER A 24 -3.74 -5.98 24.61
N ASP A 25 -3.74 -6.27 25.92
CA ASP A 25 -4.56 -7.34 26.52
C ASP A 25 -6.02 -7.35 26.01
N THR A 26 -6.52 -6.17 25.65
CA THR A 26 -7.81 -5.92 25.01
C THR A 26 -7.98 -6.68 23.68
N PHE A 27 -7.19 -6.39 22.65
CA PHE A 27 -7.42 -6.95 21.29
C PHE A 27 -7.00 -8.41 21.15
N ASN A 28 -6.09 -8.86 22.02
CA ASN A 28 -5.73 -10.27 22.04
C ASN A 28 -6.94 -11.14 22.41
N LYS A 29 -7.75 -10.67 23.37
CA LYS A 29 -8.96 -11.36 23.86
C LYS A 29 -10.23 -11.00 23.09
N SER A 30 -10.22 -9.93 22.30
CA SER A 30 -11.38 -9.52 21.51
C SER A 30 -11.78 -10.57 20.47
N THR A 31 -13.09 -10.79 20.40
CA THR A 31 -13.76 -11.51 19.33
C THR A 31 -13.66 -10.72 18.01
N PRO A 32 -13.80 -11.40 16.86
CA PRO A 32 -13.85 -10.73 15.56
C PRO A 32 -14.92 -9.62 15.47
N ASN A 33 -16.09 -9.79 16.09
CA ASN A 33 -17.13 -8.76 16.11
C ASN A 33 -16.73 -7.55 16.95
N GLU A 34 -16.12 -7.75 18.11
CA GLU A 34 -15.62 -6.63 18.94
C GLU A 34 -14.53 -5.83 18.21
N ILE A 35 -13.65 -6.50 17.44
CA ILE A 35 -12.65 -5.85 16.60
C ILE A 35 -13.31 -4.96 15.54
N LEU A 36 -14.40 -5.44 14.94
CA LEU A 36 -15.16 -4.69 13.93
C LEU A 36 -15.91 -3.50 14.55
N ASP A 37 -16.66 -3.75 15.62
CA ASP A 37 -17.43 -2.73 16.34
C ASP A 37 -16.51 -1.65 16.90
N TYR A 38 -15.33 -2.04 17.38
CA TYR A 38 -14.30 -1.09 17.76
C TYR A 38 -13.95 -0.19 16.58
N ARG A 39 -13.62 -0.76 15.41
CA ARG A 39 -13.25 -0.02 14.21
C ARG A 39 -14.36 0.93 13.72
N CYS A 40 -15.62 0.48 13.69
CA CYS A 40 -16.75 1.31 13.26
C CYS A 40 -16.98 2.52 14.18
N ARG A 41 -16.70 2.38 15.48
CA ARG A 41 -16.89 3.44 16.49
C ARG A 41 -15.72 4.42 16.61
N LEU A 42 -14.64 4.23 15.86
CA LEU A 42 -13.51 5.14 15.92
C LEU A 42 -13.89 6.50 15.32
N GLU A 43 -13.96 7.53 16.17
CA GLU A 43 -14.29 8.90 15.78
C GLU A 43 -13.15 9.59 15.01
N SER A 44 -11.90 9.19 15.27
CA SER A 44 -10.72 9.68 14.57
C SER A 44 -9.61 8.63 14.47
N PRO A 45 -8.72 8.69 13.47
CA PRO A 45 -7.52 7.85 13.39
C PRO A 45 -6.62 7.95 14.64
N THR A 46 -6.64 9.09 15.31
CA THR A 46 -5.86 9.36 16.53
C THR A 46 -6.43 8.70 17.78
N SER A 47 -7.72 8.34 17.80
CA SER A 47 -8.40 7.68 18.94
C SER A 47 -7.87 6.27 19.25
N ILE A 48 -7.09 5.69 18.34
CA ILE A 48 -6.44 4.37 18.50
C ILE A 48 -5.09 4.51 19.23
N GLY A 49 -4.66 5.72 19.62
CA GLY A 49 -3.30 5.96 20.12
C GLY A 49 -2.21 5.82 19.04
N ARG A 50 -2.62 5.70 17.77
CA ARG A 50 -1.74 5.55 16.59
C ARG A 50 -1.61 6.90 15.89
N SER A 51 -0.57 7.66 16.22
CA SER A 51 -0.23 8.88 15.47
C SER A 51 0.22 8.49 14.05
N GLY A 52 -0.61 8.73 13.03
CA GLY A 52 -0.19 8.67 11.61
C GLY A 52 -0.79 7.56 10.74
N VAL A 53 -1.89 6.91 11.14
CA VAL A 53 -2.50 5.78 10.38
C VAL A 53 -3.94 6.08 9.94
N SER A 54 -4.17 7.22 9.27
CA SER A 54 -5.47 7.55 8.64
C SER A 54 -5.94 6.51 7.62
N GLN A 55 -5.02 5.73 7.04
CA GLN A 55 -5.30 4.62 6.13
C GLN A 55 -6.00 3.42 6.80
N ILE A 56 -6.21 3.42 8.12
CA ILE A 56 -6.88 2.31 8.81
C ILE A 56 -8.35 2.11 8.36
N TYR A 57 -8.99 3.16 7.86
CA TYR A 57 -10.31 3.10 7.26
C TYR A 57 -10.28 2.76 5.78
N GLN A 58 -9.10 2.83 5.15
CA GLN A 58 -8.90 2.42 3.78
C GLN A 58 -8.80 0.89 3.72
N ILE A 59 -9.40 0.34 2.68
CA ILE A 59 -9.43 -1.07 2.38
C ILE A 59 -8.15 -1.51 1.70
N HIS A 60 -7.74 -2.74 2.03
CA HIS A 60 -6.57 -3.36 1.47
C HIS A 60 -7.02 -4.56 0.66
N LEU A 61 -6.99 -4.38 -0.66
CA LEU A 61 -7.03 -5.51 -1.57
C LEU A 61 -5.62 -6.06 -1.70
N LEU A 62 -5.47 -7.37 -1.52
CA LEU A 62 -4.24 -8.05 -1.83
C LEU A 62 -4.42 -8.84 -3.13
N PRO A 63 -3.97 -8.29 -4.28
CA PRO A 63 -4.14 -8.93 -5.57
C PRO A 63 -3.06 -9.99 -5.84
N GLY A 64 -3.45 -10.98 -6.63
CA GLY A 64 -2.57 -11.84 -7.42
C GLY A 64 -1.30 -12.32 -6.72
N GLU A 65 -0.14 -11.82 -7.16
CA GLU A 65 1.15 -12.25 -6.62
C GLU A 65 1.28 -11.96 -5.12
N GLY A 66 0.78 -10.82 -4.63
CA GLY A 66 0.80 -10.50 -3.20
C GLY A 66 0.05 -11.55 -2.39
N PHE A 67 -1.14 -11.93 -2.85
CA PHE A 67 -1.96 -12.93 -2.16
C PHE A 67 -1.33 -14.32 -2.21
N LYS A 68 -0.71 -14.67 -3.33
CA LYS A 68 0.08 -15.90 -3.46
C LYS A 68 1.23 -15.95 -2.44
N ILE A 69 2.04 -14.90 -2.35
CA ILE A 69 3.15 -14.84 -1.38
C ILE A 69 2.63 -14.92 0.05
N PHE A 70 1.51 -14.26 0.32
CA PHE A 70 0.86 -14.31 1.62
C PHE A 70 0.44 -15.73 2.00
N ASN A 71 -0.20 -16.47 1.10
CA ASN A 71 -0.59 -17.87 1.32
C ASN A 71 0.61 -18.82 1.42
N GLU A 72 1.68 -18.59 0.66
CA GLU A 72 2.93 -19.35 0.79
C GLU A 72 3.56 -19.17 2.17
N LEU A 73 3.42 -17.98 2.75
CA LEU A 73 4.01 -17.64 4.06
C LEU A 73 3.10 -18.05 5.23
N PHE A 74 1.79 -17.94 5.07
CA PHE A 74 0.78 -18.25 6.09
C PHE A 74 -0.33 -19.16 5.53
N PRO A 75 -0.07 -20.46 5.30
CA PRO A 75 -0.97 -21.35 4.58
C PRO A 75 -2.39 -21.46 5.16
N HIS A 76 -2.55 -21.29 6.47
CA HIS A 76 -3.83 -21.44 7.16
C HIS A 76 -4.52 -20.11 7.50
N LEU A 77 -3.83 -18.98 7.29
CA LEU A 77 -4.32 -17.69 7.77
C LEU A 77 -5.51 -17.20 6.93
N THR A 78 -5.52 -17.49 5.63
CA THR A 78 -6.67 -17.13 4.77
C THR A 78 -7.94 -17.86 5.20
N ASP A 79 -7.87 -19.16 5.47
CA ASP A 79 -9.03 -19.93 5.95
C ASP A 79 -9.49 -19.46 7.31
N LYS A 80 -8.54 -19.11 8.20
CA LYS A 80 -8.83 -18.50 9.49
C LYS A 80 -9.55 -17.15 9.36
N LEU A 81 -9.09 -16.29 8.45
CA LEU A 81 -9.74 -15.02 8.15
C LEU A 81 -11.16 -15.22 7.62
N LYS A 82 -11.38 -16.21 6.76
CA LYS A 82 -12.71 -16.56 6.25
C LYS A 82 -13.63 -17.06 7.37
N ASN A 83 -13.17 -18.01 8.17
CA ASN A 83 -13.99 -18.72 9.15
C ASN A 83 -14.23 -17.93 10.44
N GLU A 84 -13.20 -17.24 10.95
CA GLU A 84 -13.30 -16.50 12.22
C GLU A 84 -13.74 -15.06 11.99
N TYR A 85 -13.26 -14.42 10.93
CA TYR A 85 -13.47 -12.98 10.72
C TYR A 85 -14.53 -12.65 9.65
N ASN A 86 -15.14 -13.67 9.04
CA ASN A 86 -16.12 -13.53 7.94
C ASN A 86 -15.60 -12.69 6.77
N VAL A 87 -14.28 -12.77 6.52
CA VAL A 87 -13.61 -12.16 5.36
C VAL A 87 -13.88 -13.01 4.12
N ARG A 88 -13.87 -12.40 2.93
CA ARG A 88 -14.08 -13.10 1.66
C ARG A 88 -12.92 -12.93 0.69
N THR A 89 -12.77 -13.91 -0.20
CA THR A 89 -12.09 -13.72 -1.48
C THR A 89 -13.12 -13.37 -2.54
N TYR A 90 -12.69 -12.62 -3.56
CA TYR A 90 -13.56 -12.15 -4.64
C TYR A 90 -13.00 -12.56 -5.99
N ALA A 91 -13.87 -13.09 -6.84
CA ALA A 91 -13.58 -13.42 -8.22
C ALA A 91 -13.57 -12.15 -9.08
N ILE A 92 -12.43 -11.83 -9.71
CA ILE A 92 -12.29 -10.58 -10.48
C ILE A 92 -13.30 -10.51 -11.63
N LYS A 93 -13.59 -11.59 -12.35
CA LYS A 93 -14.44 -11.52 -13.54
C LYS A 93 -15.90 -11.21 -13.19
N SER A 94 -16.45 -11.88 -12.18
CA SER A 94 -17.87 -11.85 -11.88
C SER A 94 -18.26 -10.87 -10.77
N GLU A 95 -17.36 -10.58 -9.83
CA GLU A 95 -17.69 -9.79 -8.64
C GLU A 95 -17.03 -8.41 -8.62
N VAL A 96 -16.17 -8.09 -9.59
CA VAL A 96 -15.49 -6.79 -9.69
C VAL A 96 -15.98 -6.03 -10.92
N MET A 97 -16.09 -4.71 -10.80
CA MET A 97 -16.23 -3.80 -11.93
C MET A 97 -15.04 -2.85 -11.93
N MET A 98 -14.08 -3.10 -12.83
CA MET A 98 -12.88 -2.28 -12.98
C MET A 98 -13.04 -1.34 -14.17
N ILE A 99 -13.30 -0.07 -13.87
CA ILE A 99 -13.48 0.98 -14.87
C ILE A 99 -12.18 1.78 -15.02
N ILE A 100 -11.59 1.74 -16.21
CA ILE A 100 -10.43 2.56 -16.59
C ILE A 100 -10.75 3.26 -17.91
N ASN A 101 -10.60 4.59 -17.95
CA ASN A 101 -10.95 5.43 -19.11
C ASN A 101 -12.37 5.11 -19.67
N GLY A 102 -13.34 4.91 -18.78
CA GLY A 102 -14.72 4.58 -19.15
C GLY A 102 -14.99 3.15 -19.61
N ASN A 103 -13.97 2.29 -19.72
CA ASN A 103 -14.12 0.90 -20.15
C ASN A 103 -14.05 -0.07 -18.96
N VAL A 104 -14.91 -1.09 -18.97
CA VAL A 104 -14.85 -2.19 -17.98
C VAL A 104 -13.85 -3.24 -18.47
N LEU A 105 -12.67 -3.29 -17.87
CA LEU A 105 -11.56 -4.10 -18.40
C LEU A 105 -11.68 -5.60 -18.11
N ASN A 106 -12.34 -5.98 -17.03
CA ASN A 106 -12.32 -7.35 -16.54
C ASN A 106 -13.44 -8.25 -17.10
N GLN A 107 -14.30 -7.76 -18.01
CA GLN A 107 -15.44 -8.51 -18.55
C GLN A 107 -15.03 -9.78 -19.30
N ASN A 108 -13.88 -9.74 -19.97
CA ASN A 108 -13.45 -10.79 -20.91
C ASN A 108 -12.35 -11.71 -20.34
N LEU A 109 -12.19 -11.77 -19.02
CA LEU A 109 -11.20 -12.66 -18.41
C LEU A 109 -11.57 -14.13 -18.68
N PRO A 110 -10.63 -14.97 -19.19
CA PRO A 110 -10.89 -16.38 -19.43
C PRO A 110 -11.00 -17.17 -18.13
N GLU A 111 -10.25 -16.76 -17.10
CA GLU A 111 -10.18 -17.40 -15.79
C GLU A 111 -10.30 -16.34 -14.69
N ASP A 112 -10.90 -16.74 -13.57
CA ASP A 112 -10.98 -15.89 -12.39
C ASP A 112 -9.65 -15.86 -11.64
N MET A 113 -9.27 -14.65 -11.25
CA MET A 113 -8.23 -14.39 -10.27
C MET A 113 -8.92 -14.00 -8.97
N GLU A 114 -8.33 -14.39 -7.84
CA GLU A 114 -8.89 -14.05 -6.53
C GLU A 114 -8.21 -12.83 -5.92
N TRP A 115 -9.03 -11.94 -5.36
CA TRP A 115 -8.59 -10.88 -4.47
C TRP A 115 -9.01 -11.19 -3.03
N LEU A 116 -8.08 -11.07 -2.09
CA LEU A 116 -8.43 -11.00 -0.69
C LEU A 116 -8.78 -9.55 -0.35
N GLY A 117 -10.05 -9.28 -0.04
CA GLY A 117 -10.48 -7.98 0.47
C GLY A 117 -10.56 -8.01 1.98
N ILE A 118 -9.68 -7.26 2.64
CA ILE A 118 -9.61 -7.23 4.10
C ILE A 118 -9.31 -5.83 4.60
N ASP A 119 -9.77 -5.52 5.80
CA ASP A 119 -9.34 -4.31 6.47
C ASP A 119 -8.00 -4.49 7.18
N ARG A 120 -7.21 -3.41 7.19
CA ARG A 120 -5.88 -3.41 7.78
C ARG A 120 -5.87 -3.81 9.25
N PHE A 121 -6.88 -3.41 10.01
CA PHE A 121 -6.92 -3.65 11.46
C PHE A 121 -7.09 -5.14 11.74
N THR A 122 -8.05 -5.79 11.09
CA THR A 122 -8.24 -7.25 11.16
C THR A 122 -6.99 -7.99 10.68
N LEU A 123 -6.41 -7.58 9.54
CA LEU A 123 -5.22 -8.23 8.99
C LEU A 123 -4.02 -8.14 9.93
N GLU A 124 -3.73 -6.97 10.50
CA GLU A 124 -2.60 -6.79 11.42
C GLU A 124 -2.76 -7.62 12.70
N ILE A 125 -3.97 -7.66 13.28
CA ILE A 125 -4.26 -8.48 14.46
C ILE A 125 -4.09 -9.96 14.14
N ALA A 126 -4.67 -10.44 13.04
CA ALA A 126 -4.61 -11.83 12.64
C ALA A 126 -3.16 -12.28 12.37
N LEU A 127 -2.38 -11.45 11.66
CA LEU A 127 -0.95 -11.68 11.43
C LEU A 127 -0.14 -11.71 12.73
N ARG A 128 -0.40 -10.78 13.65
CA ARG A 128 0.32 -10.73 14.92
C ARG A 128 0.01 -11.95 15.78
N LYS A 129 -1.26 -12.35 15.88
CA LYS A 129 -1.68 -13.59 16.56
C LYS A 129 -0.99 -14.81 15.95
N GLU A 130 -0.97 -14.91 14.62
CA GLU A 130 -0.33 -16.03 13.92
C GLU A 130 1.17 -16.10 14.23
N LEU A 131 1.88 -14.97 14.21
CA LEU A 131 3.30 -14.92 14.54
C LEU A 131 3.59 -15.28 16.00
N CYS A 132 2.78 -14.77 16.94
CA CYS A 132 2.91 -15.10 18.36
C CYS A 132 2.68 -16.59 18.61
N LEU A 133 1.78 -17.24 17.87
CA LEU A 133 1.52 -18.68 17.98
C LEU A 133 2.64 -19.51 17.34
N GLN A 134 3.04 -19.19 16.10
CA GLN A 134 4.01 -19.99 15.35
C GLN A 134 5.46 -19.81 15.86
N TYR A 135 5.80 -18.63 16.35
CA TYR A 135 7.19 -18.24 16.65
C TYR A 135 7.36 -17.69 18.06
N SER A 136 6.57 -18.16 19.03
CA SER A 136 6.54 -17.66 20.42
C SER A 136 7.91 -17.62 21.11
N ASN A 137 8.80 -18.56 20.76
CA ASN A 137 10.11 -18.71 21.38
C ASN A 137 11.23 -18.01 20.58
N GLN A 138 10.90 -17.44 19.42
CA GLN A 138 11.87 -16.89 18.48
C GLN A 138 11.64 -15.40 18.21
N ILE A 139 10.38 -14.95 18.22
CA ILE A 139 10.03 -13.54 18.03
C ILE A 139 9.72 -12.90 19.38
N GLU A 140 10.53 -11.90 19.74
CA GLU A 140 10.32 -11.01 20.87
C GLU A 140 9.73 -9.68 20.41
N TRP A 141 8.77 -9.15 21.17
CA TRP A 141 8.09 -7.90 20.84
C TRP A 141 8.43 -6.82 21.87
N ILE A 142 8.92 -5.68 21.37
CA ILE A 142 9.10 -4.46 22.15
C ILE A 142 8.07 -3.45 21.63
N CYS A 143 6.89 -3.48 22.23
CA CYS A 143 5.76 -2.62 21.87
C CYS A 143 5.85 -1.26 22.57
N ASN A 144 5.01 -0.31 22.12
CA ASN A 144 5.02 1.07 22.62
C ASN A 144 6.42 1.69 22.58
N ALA A 145 7.23 1.34 21.58
CA ALA A 145 8.63 1.71 21.50
C ALA A 145 8.96 2.32 20.14
N ARG A 146 9.80 3.34 20.13
CA ARG A 146 10.26 4.01 18.90
C ARG A 146 11.77 3.88 18.79
N ALA A 147 12.26 3.33 17.71
CA ALA A 147 13.67 3.42 17.34
C ALA A 147 14.04 4.89 17.06
N ILE A 148 15.16 5.35 17.60
CA ILE A 148 15.59 6.76 17.59
C ILE A 148 16.91 6.95 16.86
N GLN A 149 17.82 5.98 16.90
CA GLN A 149 19.16 6.07 16.30
C GLN A 149 19.72 4.68 15.98
N LEU A 150 20.64 4.59 15.01
CA LEU A 150 21.45 3.39 14.77
C LEU A 150 22.63 3.31 15.75
N ILE A 151 23.00 2.09 16.13
CA ILE A 151 24.28 1.77 16.79
C ILE A 151 25.21 1.25 15.70
N VAL A 152 26.36 1.89 15.51
CA VAL A 152 27.22 1.68 14.33
C VAL A 152 28.68 1.56 14.71
N ASP A 153 29.42 0.76 13.94
CA ASP A 153 30.87 0.84 13.84
C ASP A 153 31.22 1.43 12.47
N ARG A 154 31.72 2.67 12.49
CA ARG A 154 32.08 3.41 11.27
C ARG A 154 33.32 2.85 10.58
N SER A 155 34.24 2.25 11.34
CA SER A 155 35.49 1.70 10.78
C SER A 155 35.21 0.44 9.97
N ALA A 156 34.29 -0.39 10.44
CA ALA A 156 33.82 -1.58 9.75
C ALA A 156 32.61 -1.33 8.81
N ASN A 157 32.13 -0.09 8.71
CA ASN A 157 30.94 0.30 7.93
C ASN A 157 29.72 -0.59 8.20
N ILE A 158 29.40 -0.84 9.47
CA ILE A 158 28.41 -1.83 9.90
C ILE A 158 27.41 -1.25 10.90
N VAL A 159 26.16 -1.66 10.79
CA VAL A 159 25.13 -1.40 11.81
C VAL A 159 25.05 -2.61 12.73
N GLN A 160 25.12 -2.38 14.04
CA GLN A 160 25.15 -3.42 15.07
C GLN A 160 23.88 -3.46 15.92
N GLY A 161 23.01 -2.45 15.77
CA GLY A 161 21.80 -2.36 16.58
C GLY A 161 21.09 -1.02 16.42
N VAL A 162 20.13 -0.78 17.32
CA VAL A 162 19.37 0.48 17.38
C VAL A 162 19.22 0.93 18.83
N LYS A 163 19.17 2.25 19.02
CA LYS A 163 18.70 2.87 20.27
C LYS A 163 17.20 3.12 20.14
N TYR A 164 16.42 2.75 21.14
CA TYR A 164 14.97 2.95 21.16
C TYR A 164 14.50 3.63 22.44
N ARG A 165 13.27 4.14 22.40
CA ARG A 165 12.61 4.82 23.52
C ARG A 165 11.20 4.29 23.73
N LEU A 166 10.80 4.07 24.99
CA LEU A 166 9.44 3.67 25.35
C LEU A 166 8.51 4.90 25.40
N LYS A 167 7.33 4.83 24.78
CA LYS A 167 6.36 5.93 24.68
C LYS A 167 5.82 6.40 26.03
N GLN A 168 5.76 5.51 27.03
CA GLN A 168 5.14 5.79 28.33
C GLN A 168 5.90 6.84 29.16
N HIS A 169 7.12 7.21 28.78
CA HIS A 169 7.84 8.32 29.39
C HIS A 169 8.50 9.19 28.32
N VAL A 170 8.03 10.43 28.16
CA VAL A 170 8.66 11.43 27.27
C VAL A 170 10.13 11.67 27.65
N ASN A 171 10.47 11.45 28.93
CA ASN A 171 11.83 11.47 29.50
C ASN A 171 12.45 10.07 29.71
N SER A 172 11.92 9.00 29.08
CA SER A 172 12.58 7.69 29.18
C SER A 172 13.98 7.75 28.58
N GLN A 173 14.92 7.10 29.29
CA GLN A 173 16.26 6.86 28.81
C GLN A 173 16.23 6.12 27.48
N LEU A 174 17.18 6.44 26.59
CA LEU A 174 17.42 5.64 25.40
C LEU A 174 17.98 4.28 25.81
N LEU A 175 17.34 3.22 25.34
CA LEU A 175 17.74 1.85 25.57
C LEU A 175 18.41 1.31 24.30
N ASP A 176 19.44 0.50 24.49
CA ASP A 176 20.20 -0.09 23.39
C ASP A 176 19.72 -1.53 23.15
N ILE A 177 19.57 -1.90 21.88
CA ILE A 177 19.40 -3.28 21.48
C ILE A 177 20.31 -3.60 20.30
N TYR A 178 21.02 -4.72 20.40
CA TYR A 178 21.96 -5.20 19.41
C TYR A 178 21.34 -6.33 18.59
N GLY A 179 21.77 -6.46 17.34
CA GLY A 179 21.36 -7.54 16.46
C GLY A 179 22.33 -7.69 15.29
N ASP A 180 22.44 -8.91 14.78
CA ASP A 180 23.36 -9.21 13.67
C ASP A 180 22.88 -8.64 12.34
N PHE A 181 21.58 -8.39 12.19
CA PHE A 181 20.97 -7.84 10.97
C PHE A 181 19.75 -6.99 11.31
N ILE A 182 19.75 -5.73 10.86
CA ILE A 182 18.74 -4.73 11.20
C ILE A 182 17.91 -4.42 9.94
N VAL A 183 16.59 -4.54 10.06
CA VAL A 183 15.65 -4.24 8.97
C VAL A 183 14.73 -3.10 9.38
N ASP A 184 14.79 -1.98 8.65
CA ASP A 184 13.84 -0.90 8.83
C ASP A 184 12.54 -1.20 8.05
N CYS A 185 11.50 -1.54 8.83
CA CYS A 185 10.13 -1.73 8.37
C CYS A 185 9.18 -0.64 8.92
N SER A 186 9.69 0.54 9.31
CA SER A 186 8.89 1.61 9.94
C SER A 186 7.99 2.40 8.95
N GLY A 187 8.04 2.04 7.67
CA GLY A 187 7.17 2.54 6.62
C GLY A 187 7.41 4.00 6.27
N ARG A 188 6.34 4.71 5.86
CA ARG A 188 6.38 6.12 5.39
C ARG A 188 7.10 7.08 6.33
N ASN A 189 7.07 6.81 7.64
CA ASN A 189 7.68 7.67 8.66
C ASN A 189 9.10 7.25 9.04
N THR A 190 9.78 6.48 8.17
CA THR A 190 11.16 6.06 8.40
C THR A 190 12.09 7.23 8.70
N SER A 191 12.98 7.01 9.67
CA SER A 191 14.07 7.93 9.99
C SER A 191 15.41 7.47 9.42
N SER A 192 15.41 6.42 8.59
CA SER A 192 16.62 5.83 7.97
C SER A 192 17.51 6.85 7.29
N ILE A 193 16.93 7.74 6.47
CA ILE A 193 17.71 8.74 5.72
C ILE A 193 18.45 9.67 6.68
N LYS A 194 17.77 10.11 7.74
CA LYS A 194 18.36 10.91 8.81
C LYS A 194 19.48 10.13 9.51
N TRP A 195 19.22 8.88 9.91
CA TRP A 195 20.20 8.07 10.62
C TRP A 195 21.45 7.75 9.79
N LEU A 196 21.29 7.46 8.50
CA LEU A 196 22.42 7.21 7.58
C LEU A 196 23.29 8.46 7.41
N LYS A 197 22.66 9.64 7.31
CA LYS A 197 23.39 10.91 7.27
C LYS A 197 24.13 11.18 8.58
N GLU A 198 23.47 11.04 9.73
CA GLU A 198 24.06 11.32 11.04
C GLU A 198 25.14 10.30 11.43
N SER A 199 24.94 9.02 11.08
CA SER A 199 25.79 7.92 11.53
C SER A 199 26.93 7.61 10.55
N PHE A 200 26.75 7.83 9.25
CA PHE A 200 27.74 7.48 8.21
C PHE A 200 28.06 8.63 7.25
N ASN A 201 27.43 9.80 7.38
CA ASN A 201 27.51 10.89 6.40
C ASN A 201 27.08 10.44 4.98
N LEU A 202 26.15 9.49 4.90
CA LEU A 202 25.62 8.99 3.64
C LEU A 202 24.36 9.77 3.24
N ILE A 203 24.36 10.24 2.00
CA ILE A 203 23.21 10.91 1.39
C ILE A 203 22.56 9.92 0.44
N VAL A 204 21.31 9.55 0.74
CA VAL A 204 20.52 8.69 -0.13
C VAL A 204 19.73 9.59 -1.08
N PRO A 205 19.89 9.48 -2.41
CA PRO A 205 19.06 10.21 -3.34
C PRO A 205 17.60 9.82 -3.19
N THR A 206 16.69 10.79 -3.32
CA THR A 206 15.24 10.57 -3.18
C THR A 206 14.48 11.24 -4.30
N GLU A 207 13.30 10.70 -4.61
CA GLU A 207 12.34 11.33 -5.52
C GLU A 207 10.94 11.22 -4.93
N GLN A 208 10.29 12.36 -4.78
CA GLN A 208 8.92 12.48 -4.29
C GLN A 208 8.04 13.02 -5.40
N ILE A 209 6.90 12.37 -5.63
CA ILE A 209 5.87 12.81 -6.58
C ILE A 209 4.62 13.19 -5.81
N HIS A 210 4.17 14.41 -6.05
CA HIS A 210 2.95 15.00 -5.51
C HIS A 210 2.06 15.37 -6.69
N PHE A 211 0.81 14.93 -6.67
CA PHE A 211 -0.17 15.25 -7.71
C PHE A 211 -1.52 15.68 -7.12
N GLY A 212 -1.48 16.20 -5.88
CA GLY A 212 -2.64 16.74 -5.19
C GLY A 212 -3.73 15.70 -4.92
N SER A 213 -3.37 14.45 -4.67
CA SER A 213 -4.33 13.39 -4.37
C SER A 213 -4.82 13.46 -2.92
N GLY A 214 -6.13 13.28 -2.75
CA GLY A 214 -6.75 13.09 -1.45
C GLY A 214 -7.98 12.21 -1.55
N TYR A 215 -8.42 11.68 -0.42
CA TYR A 215 -9.60 10.83 -0.38
C TYR A 215 -10.36 10.94 0.93
N VAL A 216 -11.60 10.48 0.92
CA VAL A 216 -12.43 10.26 2.10
C VAL A 216 -12.81 8.78 2.14
N SER A 217 -12.55 8.11 3.26
CA SER A 217 -12.93 6.71 3.46
C SER A 217 -13.90 6.56 4.63
N PHE A 218 -14.85 5.63 4.50
CA PHE A 218 -15.80 5.26 5.54
C PHE A 218 -16.26 3.82 5.37
N ILE A 219 -16.96 3.30 6.38
CA ILE A 219 -17.55 1.97 6.39
C ILE A 219 -19.06 2.13 6.22
N GLY A 220 -19.67 1.30 5.38
CA GLY A 220 -21.12 1.28 5.19
C GLY A 220 -21.66 -0.10 4.86
N GLU A 221 -22.89 -0.36 5.30
CA GLU A 221 -23.68 -1.51 4.91
C GLU A 221 -24.35 -1.22 3.57
N ARG A 222 -24.20 -2.13 2.60
CA ARG A 222 -24.80 -1.98 1.27
C ARG A 222 -26.21 -2.57 1.22
N PHE A 223 -27.12 -1.84 0.61
CA PHE A 223 -28.48 -2.30 0.31
C PHE A 223 -28.67 -2.44 -1.21
N LYS A 224 -29.75 -3.12 -1.59
CA LYS A 224 -30.20 -3.23 -2.98
C LYS A 224 -30.34 -1.84 -3.59
N THR A 225 -29.80 -1.69 -4.79
CA THR A 225 -29.88 -0.45 -5.56
C THR A 225 -31.10 -0.49 -6.50
N GLU A 226 -31.40 0.63 -7.15
CA GLU A 226 -32.38 0.66 -8.25
C GLU A 226 -31.91 -0.10 -9.51
N HIS A 227 -30.66 -0.58 -9.51
CA HIS A 227 -30.02 -1.27 -10.63
C HIS A 227 -29.51 -2.65 -10.17
N PRO A 228 -30.30 -3.72 -10.31
CA PRO A 228 -29.93 -5.06 -9.83
C PRO A 228 -28.57 -5.59 -10.33
N SER A 229 -28.09 -5.11 -11.47
CA SER A 229 -26.75 -5.43 -11.97
C SER A 229 -25.63 -4.95 -11.02
N LEU A 230 -25.80 -3.82 -10.34
CA LEU A 230 -24.84 -3.28 -9.36
C LEU A 230 -24.86 -4.04 -8.02
N ASP A 231 -25.98 -4.70 -7.70
CA ASP A 231 -26.12 -5.47 -6.46
C ASP A 231 -25.28 -6.75 -6.49
N SER A 232 -25.05 -7.30 -7.69
CA SER A 232 -24.17 -8.44 -7.93
C SER A 232 -22.68 -8.10 -7.92
N ILE A 233 -22.34 -6.81 -8.04
CA ILE A 233 -20.96 -6.33 -8.03
C ILE A 233 -20.52 -6.12 -6.59
N SER A 234 -19.61 -6.95 -6.10
CA SER A 234 -19.00 -6.81 -4.77
C SER A 234 -18.05 -5.60 -4.74
N ILE A 235 -17.18 -5.48 -5.75
CA ILE A 235 -16.10 -4.48 -5.80
C ILE A 235 -16.30 -3.54 -6.98
N PHE A 236 -16.28 -2.24 -6.71
CA PHE A 236 -16.35 -1.20 -7.74
C PHE A 236 -15.07 -0.36 -7.69
N LEU A 237 -14.31 -0.29 -8.78
CA LEU A 237 -13.07 0.48 -8.87
C LEU A 237 -13.15 1.43 -10.08
N CYS A 238 -13.02 2.72 -9.82
CA CYS A 238 -12.85 3.76 -10.83
C CYS A 238 -11.67 4.65 -10.43
N ASN A 239 -10.63 4.70 -11.25
CA ASN A 239 -9.45 5.49 -10.93
C ASN A 239 -9.67 6.97 -11.21
N ALA A 240 -9.34 7.82 -10.23
CA ALA A 240 -9.10 9.24 -10.48
C ALA A 240 -7.89 9.38 -11.40
N ASN A 241 -7.76 10.52 -12.09
CA ASN A 241 -6.66 10.80 -13.03
C ASN A 241 -6.78 10.04 -14.38
N SER A 242 -7.99 9.61 -14.76
CA SER A 242 -8.36 9.37 -16.16
C SER A 242 -8.34 10.72 -16.91
N PRO A 243 -8.03 10.76 -18.23
CA PRO A 243 -8.21 11.98 -19.01
C PRO A 243 -9.61 12.55 -18.73
N ASP A 244 -9.67 13.82 -18.38
CA ASP A 244 -10.89 14.59 -18.09
C ASP A 244 -11.67 14.20 -16.81
N ASN A 245 -11.10 13.38 -15.91
CA ASN A 245 -11.75 13.07 -14.64
C ASN A 245 -10.82 13.23 -13.42
N ASN A 246 -11.18 14.17 -12.55
CA ASN A 246 -10.48 14.44 -11.29
C ASN A 246 -10.90 13.51 -10.16
N THR A 247 -11.96 12.73 -10.34
CA THR A 247 -12.55 11.92 -9.28
C THR A 247 -12.43 10.44 -9.56
N GLY A 248 -12.37 9.68 -8.48
CA GLY A 248 -12.31 8.24 -8.49
C GLY A 248 -13.04 7.68 -7.29
N CYS A 249 -13.32 6.39 -7.34
CA CYS A 249 -14.07 5.76 -6.29
C CYS A 249 -13.71 4.28 -6.16
N PHE A 250 -13.78 3.80 -4.94
CA PHE A 250 -13.49 2.43 -4.60
C PHE A 250 -14.47 1.93 -3.55
N ILE A 251 -15.08 0.78 -3.81
CA ILE A 251 -15.86 0.03 -2.83
C ILE A 251 -15.34 -1.39 -2.85
N ALA A 252 -15.05 -1.95 -1.68
CA ALA A 252 -15.01 -3.40 -1.55
C ALA A 252 -15.53 -3.86 -0.18
N PRO A 253 -16.17 -5.04 -0.12
CA PRO A 253 -16.69 -5.57 1.12
C PRO A 253 -15.53 -6.08 1.98
N ILE A 254 -15.54 -5.71 3.25
CA ILE A 254 -14.56 -6.14 4.23
C ILE A 254 -15.03 -7.35 5.01
N ARG A 255 -16.35 -7.51 5.19
CA ARG A 255 -16.98 -8.60 5.94
C ARG A 255 -18.40 -8.90 5.48
N VAL A 256 -18.80 -10.15 5.63
CA VAL A 256 -20.20 -10.57 5.59
C VAL A 256 -20.82 -10.35 6.96
N ILE A 257 -22.01 -9.75 6.98
CA ILE A 257 -22.81 -9.54 8.18
C ILE A 257 -24.15 -10.24 8.06
N LYS A 258 -24.67 -10.74 9.19
CA LYS A 258 -26.03 -11.27 9.26
C LYS A 258 -26.99 -10.12 9.55
N THR A 259 -28.06 -10.06 8.79
CA THR A 259 -29.09 -9.02 8.88
C THR A 259 -30.45 -9.65 8.62
N ASN A 260 -31.49 -9.13 9.29
CA ASN A 260 -32.88 -9.54 9.07
C ASN A 260 -33.57 -8.66 8.02
N ASP A 261 -32.87 -7.65 7.50
CA ASP A 261 -33.40 -6.77 6.46
C ASP A 261 -33.21 -7.42 5.08
N GLU A 262 -34.31 -7.76 4.43
CA GLU A 262 -34.32 -8.40 3.09
C GLU A 262 -33.76 -7.50 1.98
N ASN A 263 -33.63 -6.20 2.21
CA ASN A 263 -33.00 -5.26 1.28
C ASN A 263 -31.50 -5.11 1.49
N SER A 264 -30.95 -5.57 2.61
CA SER A 264 -29.51 -5.56 2.81
C SER A 264 -28.84 -6.62 1.94
N LEU A 265 -27.67 -6.28 1.40
CA LEU A 265 -26.82 -7.22 0.66
C LEU A 265 -25.94 -8.06 1.59
N GLY A 266 -26.09 -7.91 2.92
CA GLY A 266 -25.35 -8.69 3.92
C GLY A 266 -23.85 -8.41 3.94
N ASN A 267 -23.44 -7.25 3.42
CA ASN A 267 -22.03 -6.90 3.21
C ASN A 267 -21.73 -5.56 3.85
N LEU A 268 -20.76 -5.56 4.77
CA LEU A 268 -20.15 -4.35 5.28
C LEU A 268 -18.95 -4.01 4.40
N SER A 269 -18.94 -2.81 3.84
CA SER A 269 -17.95 -2.38 2.86
C SER A 269 -17.17 -1.18 3.33
N THR A 270 -15.91 -1.13 2.97
CA THR A 270 -15.17 0.13 2.97
C THR A 270 -15.42 0.82 1.64
N ILE A 271 -15.75 2.10 1.73
CA ILE A 271 -16.02 2.98 0.61
C ILE A 271 -15.01 4.11 0.67
N THR A 272 -14.37 4.38 -0.45
CA THR A 272 -13.39 5.46 -0.61
C THR A 272 -13.73 6.29 -1.84
N VAL A 273 -13.79 7.61 -1.67
CA VAL A 273 -13.93 8.57 -2.76
C VAL A 273 -12.61 9.32 -2.88
N HIS A 274 -12.04 9.39 -4.08
CA HIS A 274 -10.75 9.99 -4.38
C HIS A 274 -10.94 11.24 -5.23
N CYS A 275 -10.12 12.25 -4.96
CA CYS A 275 -9.89 13.37 -5.86
C CYS A 275 -8.39 13.53 -6.12
N VAL A 276 -8.04 14.13 -7.25
CA VAL A 276 -6.68 14.58 -7.58
C VAL A 276 -6.66 16.09 -7.81
N ASN A 277 -5.55 16.65 -8.27
CA ASN A 277 -5.46 18.08 -8.61
C ASN A 277 -5.68 19.03 -7.42
N SER A 278 -5.40 18.58 -6.20
CA SER A 278 -5.62 19.33 -4.95
C SER A 278 -7.08 19.66 -4.68
N GLU A 279 -8.00 18.94 -5.32
CA GLU A 279 -9.41 18.88 -4.96
C GLU A 279 -9.63 17.78 -3.92
N PHE A 280 -10.70 17.88 -3.14
CA PHE A 280 -11.01 16.93 -2.07
C PHE A 280 -12.52 16.66 -2.00
N PRO A 281 -12.94 15.40 -1.77
CA PRO A 281 -14.34 15.10 -1.51
C PRO A 281 -14.80 15.76 -0.19
N PRO A 282 -16.09 16.13 -0.06
CA PRO A 282 -16.67 16.53 1.21
C PRO A 282 -16.50 15.45 2.29
N ASN A 283 -16.29 15.87 3.53
CA ASN A 283 -16.06 14.96 4.66
C ASN A 283 -16.77 15.41 5.95
N ASP A 284 -17.61 16.43 5.86
CA ASP A 284 -18.33 17.08 6.94
C ASP A 284 -19.66 16.38 7.27
N SER A 285 -20.38 15.90 6.25
CA SER A 285 -21.55 15.03 6.42
C SER A 285 -21.68 14.05 5.25
N TYR A 286 -22.43 12.97 5.46
CA TYR A 286 -22.69 12.02 4.37
C TYR A 286 -23.64 12.59 3.32
N GLU A 287 -24.59 13.42 3.76
CA GLU A 287 -25.55 14.12 2.91
C GLU A 287 -24.83 15.08 1.94
N ASN A 288 -23.84 15.83 2.43
CA ASN A 288 -23.03 16.71 1.56
C ASN A 288 -22.17 15.93 0.58
N LEU A 289 -21.62 14.78 1.01
CA LEU A 289 -20.92 13.87 0.10
C LEU A 289 -21.84 13.31 -0.97
N LEU A 290 -23.07 12.91 -0.62
CA LEU A 290 -24.08 12.40 -1.54
C LEU A 290 -24.51 13.46 -2.56
N GLU A 291 -24.71 14.71 -2.12
CA GLU A 291 -25.06 15.81 -3.01
C GLU A 291 -23.93 16.09 -4.00
N TRP A 292 -22.70 16.23 -3.50
CA TRP A 292 -21.52 16.44 -4.32
C TRP A 292 -21.29 15.30 -5.32
N ALA A 293 -21.50 14.06 -4.90
CA ALA A 293 -21.29 12.88 -5.74
C ALA A 293 -22.16 12.87 -7.00
N LYS A 294 -23.36 13.48 -6.97
CA LYS A 294 -24.27 13.54 -8.13
C LYS A 294 -23.61 14.14 -9.37
N ASP A 295 -22.83 15.19 -9.19
CA ASP A 295 -22.20 15.94 -10.27
C ASP A 295 -20.78 15.45 -10.58
N HIS A 296 -20.15 14.71 -9.64
CA HIS A 296 -18.72 14.41 -9.69
C HIS A 296 -18.39 12.93 -9.84
N LEU A 297 -19.29 12.01 -9.54
CA LEU A 297 -19.07 10.56 -9.65
C LEU A 297 -20.02 9.94 -10.68
N ASN A 298 -19.66 8.75 -11.16
CA ASN A 298 -20.49 8.04 -12.13
C ASN A 298 -21.84 7.61 -11.50
N SER A 299 -22.86 7.45 -12.35
CA SER A 299 -24.23 7.12 -11.92
C SER A 299 -24.32 5.81 -11.14
N GLY A 300 -23.50 4.81 -11.51
CA GLY A 300 -23.46 3.52 -10.81
C GLY A 300 -23.00 3.67 -9.36
N PHE A 301 -21.91 4.40 -9.13
CA PHE A 301 -21.40 4.65 -7.80
C PHE A 301 -22.36 5.53 -6.98
N ASN A 302 -22.96 6.54 -7.61
CA ASN A 302 -24.00 7.35 -6.96
C ASN A 302 -25.18 6.51 -6.48
N SER A 303 -25.59 5.51 -7.27
CA SER A 303 -26.65 4.57 -6.89
C SER A 303 -26.25 3.70 -5.69
N ILE A 304 -24.98 3.27 -5.63
CA ILE A 304 -24.46 2.51 -4.49
C ILE A 304 -24.36 3.38 -3.24
N LEU A 305 -23.89 4.63 -3.35
CA LEU A 305 -23.85 5.55 -2.21
C LEU A 305 -25.25 5.82 -1.66
N LYS A 306 -26.24 6.11 -2.51
CA LYS A 306 -27.62 6.36 -2.08
C LYS A 306 -28.24 5.18 -1.31
N SER A 307 -27.85 3.96 -1.65
CA SER A 307 -28.29 2.71 -1.01
C SER A 307 -27.35 2.23 0.10
N THR A 308 -26.38 3.04 0.51
CA THR A 308 -25.46 2.67 1.60
C THR A 308 -25.89 3.31 2.91
N LYS A 309 -26.02 2.49 3.95
CA LYS A 309 -26.13 2.95 5.33
C LYS A 309 -24.73 3.12 5.91
N VAL A 310 -24.34 4.35 6.21
CA VAL A 310 -23.03 4.64 6.80
C VAL A 310 -22.96 4.13 8.24
N CYS A 311 -21.84 3.48 8.58
CA CYS A 311 -21.59 2.85 9.87
C CYS A 311 -20.38 3.43 10.61
N SER A 312 -19.64 4.36 9.99
CA SER A 312 -18.48 5.04 10.59
C SER A 312 -18.39 6.50 10.15
N PRO A 313 -17.57 7.34 10.81
CA PRO A 313 -17.26 8.67 10.31
C PRO A 313 -16.62 8.67 8.92
N LEU A 314 -16.70 9.81 8.24
CA LEU A 314 -16.02 10.10 6.99
C LEU A 314 -14.60 10.59 7.28
N VAL A 315 -13.60 9.77 6.95
CA VAL A 315 -12.21 10.02 7.34
C VAL A 315 -11.39 10.53 6.16
N PRO A 316 -10.95 11.81 6.18
CA PRO A 316 -10.15 12.36 5.09
C PRO A 316 -8.67 11.96 5.18
N TYR A 317 -8.04 11.83 4.02
CA TYR A 317 -6.60 11.70 3.87
C TYR A 317 -6.09 12.61 2.76
N ARG A 318 -5.08 13.42 3.07
CA ARG A 318 -4.52 14.43 2.15
C ARG A 318 -3.00 14.34 2.00
N ARG A 319 -2.39 13.24 2.47
CA ARG A 319 -0.94 13.01 2.44
C ARG A 319 -0.57 11.88 1.47
N ALA A 320 -1.30 11.78 0.37
CA ALA A 320 -1.08 10.77 -0.65
C ALA A 320 0.06 11.22 -1.58
N ILE A 321 1.28 10.78 -1.25
CA ILE A 321 2.50 11.04 -2.02
C ILE A 321 3.22 9.72 -2.30
N ASP A 322 3.92 9.68 -3.43
CA ASP A 322 4.91 8.66 -3.75
C ASP A 322 6.30 9.18 -3.33
N ASP A 323 7.09 8.35 -2.63
CA ASP A 323 8.40 8.72 -2.09
C ASP A 323 9.38 7.54 -2.19
N ARG A 324 10.32 7.63 -3.14
CA ARG A 324 11.33 6.60 -3.39
C ARG A 324 12.70 7.03 -2.88
N LYS A 325 13.39 6.09 -2.24
CA LYS A 325 14.78 6.22 -1.79
C LYS A 325 15.66 5.31 -2.64
N TYR A 326 16.59 5.89 -3.39
CA TYR A 326 17.45 5.17 -4.33
C TYR A 326 18.67 4.55 -3.62
N VAL A 327 18.41 3.57 -2.75
CA VAL A 327 19.42 2.88 -1.94
C VAL A 327 20.47 2.15 -2.79
N GLU A 328 20.09 1.70 -4.00
CA GLU A 328 20.96 1.03 -4.95
C GLU A 328 22.11 1.91 -5.45
N LEU A 329 21.93 3.24 -5.47
CA LEU A 329 22.93 4.18 -5.98
C LEU A 329 24.12 4.36 -5.04
N LEU A 330 23.99 3.98 -3.76
CA LEU A 330 25.09 4.01 -2.81
C LEU A 330 26.05 2.83 -2.98
N GLY A 331 25.62 1.75 -3.65
CA GLY A 331 26.43 0.57 -3.87
C GLY A 331 27.08 0.04 -2.59
N LYS A 332 28.39 -0.24 -2.62
CA LYS A 332 29.15 -0.75 -1.46
C LYS A 332 29.37 0.26 -0.35
N LYS A 333 29.01 1.55 -0.54
CA LYS A 333 29.05 2.53 0.56
C LYS A 333 27.92 2.30 1.55
N TRP A 334 26.86 1.60 1.15
CA TRP A 334 25.77 1.22 2.04
C TRP A 334 26.32 0.37 3.21
N PRO A 335 25.92 0.65 4.47
CA PRO A 335 26.47 -0.08 5.60
C PRO A 335 26.01 -1.54 5.62
N HIS A 336 26.90 -2.41 6.06
CA HIS A 336 26.61 -3.82 6.27
C HIS A 336 25.53 -3.99 7.35
N ASN A 337 24.76 -5.07 7.22
CA ASN A 337 23.75 -5.51 8.19
C ASN A 337 22.58 -4.55 8.43
N TYR A 338 22.32 -3.63 7.49
CA TYR A 338 21.16 -2.74 7.52
C TYR A 338 20.43 -2.73 6.18
N ILE A 339 19.10 -2.79 6.17
CA ILE A 339 18.29 -2.62 4.95
C ILE A 339 16.99 -1.86 5.24
N LEU A 340 16.39 -1.26 4.21
CA LEU A 340 15.04 -0.69 4.24
C LEU A 340 14.10 -1.63 3.48
N LEU A 341 12.90 -1.87 4.00
CA LEU A 341 11.94 -2.80 3.38
C LEU A 341 10.53 -2.19 3.29
N GLY A 342 9.84 -2.47 2.19
CA GLY A 342 8.50 -1.96 1.92
C GLY A 342 8.48 -0.43 1.83
N ASP A 343 7.46 0.17 2.44
CA ASP A 343 7.27 1.63 2.48
C ASP A 343 8.49 2.41 3.01
N ALA A 344 9.32 1.80 3.87
CA ALA A 344 10.54 2.45 4.34
C ALA A 344 11.52 2.73 3.18
N MET A 345 11.59 1.85 2.18
CA MET A 345 12.41 2.02 0.98
C MET A 345 11.69 2.84 -0.10
N CYS A 346 10.42 2.54 -0.35
CA CYS A 346 9.61 3.24 -1.34
C CYS A 346 8.16 3.24 -0.90
N THR A 347 7.61 4.41 -0.64
CA THR A 347 6.20 4.57 -0.29
C THR A 347 5.41 4.97 -1.53
N PHE A 348 4.23 4.37 -1.72
CA PHE A 348 3.37 4.68 -2.86
C PHE A 348 2.12 5.48 -2.44
N ASN A 349 1.49 6.14 -3.40
CA ASN A 349 0.13 6.61 -3.25
C ASN A 349 -0.82 5.39 -3.10
N PRO A 350 -1.63 5.32 -2.02
CA PRO A 350 -2.56 4.20 -1.79
C PRO A 350 -3.59 3.98 -2.90
N GLN A 351 -3.83 4.97 -3.77
CA GLN A 351 -4.77 4.88 -4.88
C GLN A 351 -4.49 3.67 -5.80
N TYR A 352 -3.23 3.26 -5.94
CA TYR A 352 -2.82 2.22 -6.89
C TYR A 352 -2.65 0.82 -6.28
N GLY A 353 -2.79 0.68 -4.95
CA GLY A 353 -2.80 -0.64 -4.28
C GLY A 353 -1.48 -1.43 -4.29
N GLN A 354 -0.32 -0.79 -4.50
CA GLN A 354 0.95 -1.50 -4.72
C GLN A 354 1.78 -1.78 -3.44
N GLY A 355 1.54 -1.07 -2.34
CA GLY A 355 2.44 -1.07 -1.17
C GLY A 355 2.58 -2.42 -0.45
N MET A 356 1.47 -3.14 -0.21
CA MET A 356 1.53 -4.44 0.46
C MET A 356 2.21 -5.51 -0.40
N THR A 357 1.86 -5.58 -1.67
CA THR A 357 2.47 -6.52 -2.62
C THR A 357 3.97 -6.24 -2.75
N HIS A 358 4.38 -4.97 -2.82
CA HIS A 358 5.78 -4.55 -2.81
C HIS A 358 6.52 -5.06 -1.56
N ALA A 359 5.95 -4.86 -0.36
CA ALA A 359 6.55 -5.34 0.88
C ALA A 359 6.67 -6.87 0.94
N LEU A 360 5.66 -7.60 0.46
CA LEU A 360 5.67 -9.07 0.36
C LEU A 360 6.75 -9.57 -0.61
N ARG A 361 6.87 -8.94 -1.78
CA ARG A 361 7.90 -9.27 -2.78
C ARG A 361 9.31 -8.98 -2.23
N HIS A 362 9.50 -7.87 -1.52
CA HIS A 362 10.78 -7.59 -0.83
C HIS A 362 11.11 -8.67 0.19
N ALA A 363 10.16 -9.02 1.08
CA ALA A 363 10.41 -10.03 2.11
C ALA A 363 10.74 -11.41 1.51
N ARG A 364 10.05 -11.81 0.43
CA ARG A 364 10.35 -13.05 -0.29
C ARG A 364 11.72 -13.01 -0.97
N GLU A 365 12.09 -11.88 -1.56
CA GLU A 365 13.41 -11.74 -2.19
C GLU A 365 14.54 -11.79 -1.15
N LEU A 366 14.33 -11.21 0.04
CA LEU A 366 15.26 -11.38 1.15
C LEU A 366 15.43 -12.87 1.51
N GLY A 367 14.32 -13.61 1.64
CA GLY A 367 14.36 -15.06 1.86
C GLY A 367 15.11 -15.83 0.76
N ARG A 368 14.94 -15.45 -0.51
CA ARG A 368 15.70 -16.04 -1.63
C ARG A 368 17.20 -15.81 -1.51
N ILE A 369 17.62 -14.59 -1.17
CA ILE A 369 19.04 -14.25 -0.96
C ILE A 369 19.63 -15.12 0.15
N PHE A 370 18.92 -15.31 1.27
CA PHE A 370 19.38 -16.19 2.34
C PHE A 370 19.45 -17.67 1.91
N ASN A 371 18.50 -18.14 1.09
CA ASN A 371 18.47 -19.51 0.57
C ASN A 371 19.56 -19.82 -0.45
N GLU A 372 20.21 -18.82 -1.03
CA GLU A 372 21.34 -19.05 -1.95
C GLU A 372 22.56 -19.63 -1.21
N HIS A 373 22.63 -19.46 0.12
CA HIS A 373 23.67 -20.03 1.01
C HIS A 373 25.13 -19.79 0.57
N CYS A 374 25.36 -18.80 -0.28
CA CYS A 374 26.67 -18.48 -0.86
C CYS A 374 27.17 -17.07 -0.54
N HIS A 375 26.35 -16.29 0.19
CA HIS A 375 26.67 -14.92 0.57
C HIS A 375 27.04 -14.83 2.05
N LYS A 376 28.00 -13.97 2.37
CA LYS A 376 28.25 -13.58 3.75
C LYS A 376 27.16 -12.61 4.22
N LEU A 377 26.87 -12.59 5.52
CA LEU A 377 25.81 -11.74 6.09
C LEU A 377 26.03 -10.26 5.75
N GLU A 378 27.30 -9.84 5.78
CA GLU A 378 27.70 -8.46 5.49
C GLU A 378 27.38 -8.05 4.05
N ASP A 379 27.40 -8.99 3.10
CA ASP A 379 27.11 -8.72 1.69
C ASP A 379 25.61 -8.64 1.39
N ILE A 380 24.76 -9.19 2.27
CA ILE A 380 23.31 -9.29 2.04
C ILE A 380 22.67 -7.91 1.87
N SER A 381 23.07 -6.90 2.64
CA SER A 381 22.50 -5.55 2.50
C SER A 381 22.72 -4.96 1.11
N TYR A 382 23.92 -5.11 0.56
CA TYR A 382 24.25 -4.63 -0.78
C TYR A 382 23.47 -5.40 -1.86
N ILE A 383 23.43 -6.73 -1.75
CA ILE A 383 22.72 -7.60 -2.70
C ILE A 383 21.21 -7.31 -2.67
N PHE A 384 20.64 -7.23 -1.46
CA PHE A 384 19.23 -6.93 -1.26
C PHE A 384 18.86 -5.59 -1.86
N ASN A 385 19.59 -4.51 -1.55
CA ASN A 385 19.30 -3.18 -2.09
C ASN A 385 19.22 -3.20 -3.62
N ARG A 386 20.16 -3.88 -4.29
CA ARG A 386 20.12 -4.00 -5.75
C ARG A 386 18.90 -4.77 -6.28
N ARG A 387 18.57 -5.91 -5.68
CA ARG A 387 17.46 -6.75 -6.15
C ARG A 387 16.09 -6.17 -5.79
N ALA A 388 15.95 -5.64 -4.58
CA ALA A 388 14.76 -4.94 -4.12
C ALA A 388 14.48 -3.65 -4.92
N SER A 389 15.51 -2.95 -5.39
CA SER A 389 15.31 -1.78 -6.25
C SER A 389 14.71 -2.13 -7.62
N VAL A 390 14.93 -3.33 -8.15
CA VAL A 390 14.24 -3.79 -9.38
C VAL A 390 12.74 -3.96 -9.14
N ILE A 391 12.37 -4.62 -8.03
CA ILE A 391 10.96 -4.76 -7.61
C ILE A 391 10.33 -3.39 -7.35
N THR A 392 11.09 -2.49 -6.73
CA THR A 392 10.67 -1.12 -6.45
C THR A 392 10.44 -0.31 -7.73
N GLU A 393 11.32 -0.42 -8.73
CA GLU A 393 11.17 0.24 -10.02
C GLU A 393 9.87 -0.18 -10.72
N GLU A 394 9.55 -1.47 -10.73
CA GLU A 394 8.30 -1.99 -11.31
C GLU A 394 7.07 -1.34 -10.66
N CYS A 395 6.99 -1.36 -9.33
CA CYS A 395 5.89 -0.77 -8.58
C CYS A 395 5.83 0.76 -8.72
N TRP A 396 7.00 1.42 -8.80
CA TRP A 396 7.14 2.86 -8.98
C TRP A 396 6.59 3.32 -10.33
N LEU A 397 6.98 2.64 -11.41
CA LEU A 397 6.45 2.93 -12.75
C LEU A 397 4.93 2.66 -12.80
N ALA A 398 4.47 1.56 -12.22
CA ALA A 398 3.04 1.23 -12.20
C ALA A 398 2.20 2.29 -11.47
N SER A 399 2.74 2.87 -10.38
CA SER A 399 2.03 3.88 -9.58
C SER A 399 2.13 5.27 -10.19
N THR A 400 3.30 5.68 -10.70
CA THR A 400 3.57 7.10 -11.00
C THR A 400 3.37 7.49 -12.46
N THR A 401 3.34 6.54 -13.40
CA THR A 401 3.33 6.84 -14.86
C THR A 401 2.19 7.77 -15.27
N ASN A 402 0.99 7.59 -14.72
CA ASN A 402 -0.17 8.41 -15.06
C ASN A 402 -0.13 9.78 -14.36
N ASP A 403 0.46 9.87 -13.17
CA ASP A 403 0.57 11.11 -12.38
C ASP A 403 1.44 12.15 -13.08
N TRP A 404 2.37 11.70 -13.92
CA TRP A 404 3.13 12.58 -14.81
C TRP A 404 2.28 13.34 -15.84
N LYS A 405 0.97 13.13 -15.95
CA LYS A 405 0.07 13.98 -16.78
C LYS A 405 -0.64 15.06 -15.98
N THR A 406 -0.60 14.98 -14.65
CA THR A 406 -1.41 15.83 -13.79
C THR A 406 -0.98 17.30 -13.85
N PRO A 407 -1.94 18.25 -13.97
CA PRO A 407 -1.66 19.68 -13.97
C PRO A 407 -0.98 20.22 -12.71
N THR A 408 -1.27 19.65 -11.53
CA THR A 408 -0.68 20.07 -10.24
C THR A 408 0.59 19.31 -9.86
N LEU A 409 1.20 18.60 -10.81
CA LEU A 409 2.37 17.76 -10.56
C LEU A 409 3.50 18.58 -9.94
N LYS A 410 3.98 18.13 -8.78
CA LYS A 410 5.16 18.63 -8.09
C LYS A 410 6.10 17.46 -7.79
N ILE A 411 7.37 17.65 -8.10
CA ILE A 411 8.43 16.66 -7.91
C ILE A 411 9.51 17.26 -7.05
N ILE A 412 9.88 16.58 -5.96
CA ILE A 412 11.01 16.98 -5.11
C ILE A 412 12.08 15.90 -5.21
N LYS A 413 13.27 16.28 -5.66
CA LYS A 413 14.41 15.36 -5.80
C LYS A 413 15.54 15.78 -4.88
N THR A 414 16.13 14.81 -4.18
CA THR A 414 17.43 14.95 -3.52
C THR A 414 18.45 14.21 -4.37
N ASP A 415 19.50 14.89 -4.82
CA ASP A 415 20.55 14.25 -5.61
C ASP A 415 21.62 13.55 -4.73
N LYS A 416 22.64 12.98 -5.37
CA LYS A 416 23.75 12.28 -4.70
C LYS A 416 24.63 13.18 -3.82
N ASN A 417 24.57 14.50 -4.01
CA ASN A 417 25.31 15.49 -3.23
C ASN A 417 24.45 16.08 -2.09
N GLY A 418 23.15 15.74 -2.06
CA GLY A 418 22.20 16.25 -1.07
C GLY A 418 21.53 17.55 -1.48
N GLU A 419 21.71 17.99 -2.73
CA GLU A 419 20.99 19.14 -3.26
C GLU A 419 19.52 18.77 -3.47
N ILE A 420 18.63 19.60 -2.94
CA ILE A 420 17.19 19.44 -3.11
C ILE A 420 16.74 20.33 -4.27
N ARG A 421 16.06 19.75 -5.25
CA ARG A 421 15.46 20.46 -6.39
C ARG A 421 13.97 20.17 -6.45
N THR A 422 13.19 21.23 -6.59
CA THR A 422 11.73 21.15 -6.75
C THR A 422 11.37 21.52 -8.17
N TYR A 423 10.51 20.72 -8.79
CA TYR A 423 9.91 20.96 -10.09
C TYR A 423 8.39 21.01 -9.93
N GLN A 424 7.69 21.91 -10.60
CA GLN A 424 6.25 22.08 -10.43
C GLN A 424 5.55 22.50 -11.72
N ARG A 425 4.34 21.98 -11.97
CA ARG A 425 3.41 22.44 -13.01
C ARG A 425 2.32 23.33 -12.43
N GLY A 426 1.80 24.26 -13.23
CA GLY A 426 0.68 25.13 -12.87
C GLY A 426 0.93 26.61 -13.19
N ASN A 427 -0.15 27.38 -13.33
CA ASN A 427 -0.20 28.74 -13.87
C ASN A 427 0.06 29.88 -12.87
N ASP A 428 0.24 29.61 -11.57
CA ASP A 428 0.39 30.66 -10.55
C ASP A 428 1.87 31.04 -10.31
N SER A 429 2.32 32.06 -11.06
CA SER A 429 3.15 33.18 -10.58
C SER A 429 4.50 32.94 -9.87
N ASP A 430 5.10 31.75 -9.93
CA ASP A 430 6.47 31.56 -9.43
C ASP A 430 7.36 30.66 -10.32
N THR A 431 7.21 30.83 -11.64
CA THR A 431 8.17 30.29 -12.62
C THR A 431 9.59 30.84 -12.43
N THR A 432 9.75 31.84 -11.56
CA THR A 432 11.03 32.38 -11.09
C THR A 432 11.79 31.44 -10.15
N HIS A 433 11.11 30.56 -9.40
CA HIS A 433 11.76 29.73 -8.36
C HIS A 433 11.78 28.23 -8.64
N HIS A 434 10.84 27.67 -9.42
CA HIS A 434 10.80 26.23 -9.71
C HIS A 434 10.62 25.93 -11.20
N PRO A 435 11.55 25.20 -11.84
CA PRO A 435 11.41 24.82 -13.25
C PRO A 435 10.29 23.80 -13.47
N GLU A 436 9.69 23.82 -14.66
CA GLU A 436 8.71 22.80 -15.04
C GLU A 436 9.35 21.39 -15.09
N PRO A 437 8.63 20.34 -14.63
CA PRO A 437 9.13 18.98 -14.70
C PRO A 437 9.11 18.48 -16.15
N GLN A 438 10.30 18.24 -16.70
CA GLN A 438 10.43 17.55 -17.99
C GLN A 438 10.02 16.08 -17.85
N VAL A 439 9.03 15.65 -18.63
CA VAL A 439 8.58 14.26 -18.63
C VAL A 439 9.69 13.37 -19.20
N PRO A 440 10.19 12.36 -18.45
CA PRO A 440 11.20 11.44 -18.93
C PRO A 440 10.73 10.71 -20.20
N LEU A 441 11.66 10.44 -21.13
CA LEU A 441 11.33 9.76 -22.39
C LEU A 441 10.63 8.41 -22.17
N MET A 442 11.09 7.64 -21.18
CA MET A 442 10.47 6.38 -20.79
C MET A 442 9.01 6.56 -20.37
N ILE A 443 8.72 7.60 -19.58
CA ILE A 443 7.34 7.89 -19.15
C ILE A 443 6.48 8.30 -20.35
N LYS A 444 6.98 9.13 -21.27
CA LYS A 444 6.27 9.46 -22.51
C LYS A 444 5.92 8.21 -23.32
N PHE A 445 6.88 7.30 -23.47
CA PHE A 445 6.68 6.03 -24.16
C PHE A 445 5.60 5.18 -23.46
N LEU A 446 5.71 4.99 -22.14
CA LEU A 446 4.73 4.21 -21.37
C LEU A 446 3.32 4.82 -21.44
N GLN A 447 3.20 6.14 -21.37
CA GLN A 447 1.92 6.83 -21.49
C GLN A 447 1.30 6.68 -22.88
N TRP A 448 2.11 6.78 -23.94
CA TRP A 448 1.67 6.54 -25.32
C TRP A 448 1.24 5.08 -25.50
N TYR A 449 2.07 4.14 -25.02
CA TYR A 449 1.83 2.71 -25.12
C TYR A 449 0.55 2.31 -24.38
N ASN A 450 0.39 2.71 -23.11
CA ASN A 450 -0.79 2.41 -22.30
C ASN A 450 -2.08 2.96 -22.93
N HIS A 451 -2.03 4.14 -23.55
CA HIS A 451 -3.19 4.73 -24.21
C HIS A 451 -3.70 3.82 -25.34
N TRP A 452 -2.83 3.47 -26.29
CA TRP A 452 -3.20 2.60 -27.41
C TRP A 452 -3.54 1.20 -26.96
N PHE A 453 -2.77 0.66 -26.00
CA PHE A 453 -3.01 -0.64 -25.43
C PHE A 453 -4.41 -0.75 -24.83
N LEU A 454 -4.83 0.22 -24.00
CA LEU A 454 -6.17 0.20 -23.38
C LEU A 454 -7.30 0.29 -24.41
N LEU A 455 -7.11 1.06 -25.49
CA LEU A 455 -8.08 1.12 -26.60
C LEU A 455 -8.21 -0.23 -27.32
N CYS A 456 -7.10 -0.96 -27.50
CA CYS A 456 -7.11 -2.31 -28.07
C CYS A 456 -7.70 -3.34 -27.10
N ALA A 457 -7.33 -3.28 -25.81
CA ALA A 457 -7.85 -4.16 -24.76
C ALA A 457 -9.36 -4.06 -24.59
N ALA A 458 -9.94 -2.87 -24.78
CA ALA A 458 -11.40 -2.68 -24.79
C ALA A 458 -12.11 -3.49 -25.90
N LYS A 459 -11.39 -3.89 -26.96
CA LYS A 459 -11.93 -4.63 -28.10
C LYS A 459 -11.49 -6.10 -28.15
N SER A 460 -10.46 -6.48 -27.39
CA SER A 460 -9.87 -7.83 -27.39
C SER A 460 -9.80 -8.41 -25.98
N GLY A 461 -10.50 -9.53 -25.78
CA GLY A 461 -10.54 -10.20 -24.48
C GLY A 461 -9.17 -10.71 -24.01
N GLN A 462 -8.34 -11.19 -24.93
CA GLN A 462 -7.00 -11.69 -24.62
C GLN A 462 -6.08 -10.55 -24.18
N LEU A 463 -6.08 -9.42 -24.90
CA LEU A 463 -5.31 -8.24 -24.52
C LEU A 463 -5.71 -7.72 -23.14
N SER A 464 -7.02 -7.60 -22.90
CA SER A 464 -7.50 -7.20 -21.58
C SER A 464 -7.08 -8.18 -20.48
N THR A 465 -7.07 -9.48 -20.78
CA THR A 465 -6.61 -10.50 -19.86
C THR A 465 -5.15 -10.35 -19.48
N ASP A 466 -4.28 -10.19 -20.48
CA ASP A 466 -2.84 -10.03 -20.23
C ASP A 466 -2.58 -8.75 -19.44
N PHE A 467 -3.33 -7.68 -19.72
CA PHE A 467 -3.26 -6.44 -18.94
C PHE A 467 -3.67 -6.63 -17.49
N VAL A 468 -4.83 -7.24 -17.26
CA VAL A 468 -5.31 -7.50 -15.89
C VAL A 468 -4.31 -8.39 -15.15
N ARG A 469 -3.69 -9.37 -15.81
CA ARG A 469 -2.61 -10.19 -15.22
C ARG A 469 -1.39 -9.35 -14.85
N VAL A 470 -1.00 -8.38 -15.66
CA VAL A 470 0.14 -7.49 -15.37
C VAL A 470 -0.16 -6.53 -14.22
N ILE A 471 -1.30 -5.85 -14.21
CA ILE A 471 -1.64 -4.90 -13.12
C ILE A 471 -1.83 -5.62 -11.77
N ASN A 472 -2.19 -6.90 -11.79
CA ASN A 472 -2.27 -7.77 -10.62
C ASN A 472 -0.95 -8.51 -10.33
N GLN A 473 0.13 -8.16 -11.05
CA GLN A 473 1.47 -8.73 -10.92
C GLN A 473 1.56 -10.26 -11.09
N HIS A 474 0.58 -10.89 -11.76
CA HIS A 474 0.66 -12.31 -12.15
C HIS A 474 1.65 -12.55 -13.29
N CYS A 475 1.87 -11.55 -14.12
CA CYS A 475 2.76 -11.62 -15.27
C CYS A 475 3.68 -10.39 -15.30
N ASN A 476 4.86 -10.58 -15.88
CA ASN A 476 5.77 -9.46 -16.11
C ASN A 476 5.19 -8.53 -17.20
N PRO A 477 5.27 -7.19 -17.05
CA PRO A 477 4.85 -6.23 -18.07
C PRO A 477 5.32 -6.51 -19.50
N PHE A 478 6.48 -7.17 -19.68
CA PHE A 478 7.01 -7.55 -21.00
C PHE A 478 6.07 -8.46 -21.80
N ILE A 479 5.11 -9.16 -21.19
CA ILE A 479 4.11 -9.95 -21.92
C ILE A 479 3.25 -9.08 -22.84
N LEU A 480 2.97 -7.83 -22.45
CA LEU A 480 2.18 -6.89 -23.23
C LEU A 480 2.96 -6.39 -24.46
N MET A 481 4.30 -6.42 -24.38
CA MET A 481 5.19 -5.94 -25.44
C MET A 481 5.56 -7.03 -26.45
N LYS A 482 5.03 -8.26 -26.33
CA LYS A 482 5.30 -9.33 -27.29
C LYS A 482 4.58 -9.05 -28.63
N PRO A 483 5.24 -9.24 -29.79
CA PRO A 483 4.61 -9.04 -31.10
C PRO A 483 3.35 -9.87 -31.30
N THR A 484 3.30 -11.10 -30.75
CA THR A 484 2.13 -11.97 -30.81
C THR A 484 0.91 -11.38 -30.11
N THR A 485 1.13 -10.58 -29.07
CA THR A 485 0.09 -9.88 -28.31
C THR A 485 -0.44 -8.69 -29.11
N LEU A 486 0.42 -8.00 -29.88
CA LEU A 486 0.07 -6.81 -30.66
C LEU A 486 -0.60 -7.10 -32.01
N ILE A 487 -0.55 -8.34 -32.50
CA ILE A 487 -1.10 -8.75 -33.81
C ILE A 487 -2.53 -9.34 -33.68
N GLN A 488 -2.97 -9.64 -32.46
CA GLN A 488 -4.33 -10.11 -32.12
C GLN A 488 -5.28 -8.94 -31.87
#